data_AF-A0A5C9BUQ6-F1
#
_entry.id   AF-A0A5C9BUQ6-F1
#
_cell.length_a   1.000
_cell.length_b   1.000
_cell.length_c   1.000
_cell.angle_alpha   90.00
_cell.angle_beta   90.00
_cell.angle_gamma   90.00
#
_symmetry.space_group_name_H-M   'P 1'
#
loop_
_entity.id
_entity.type
_entity.pdbx_description
1 polymer ?
#
loop_
_entity_poly.entity_id
_entity_poly.type
_entity_poly.pdbx_seq_one_letter_code
_entity_poly.pdbx_strand_id
1 'polypeptide(L)'
;MLVEERRWMTAEEFNAQLGLCQFLPGPNVVNLAVVVGKRYCGLAGAIIAPVGLLAGPFAIVLLLALLYDRYGSLPLAQSMLRGIAAVGCGLLFAMAWRMGSAIKDKPFFLPFTALTVAAIAGLRWPMPIVMVAGLVLSGGVAYWKLGRK
;
A
#
# COMPACT_ATOMS: atom_id res chain seq x y z
N MET A 1 -11.50 -13.04 -6.96
CA MET A 1 -12.60 -13.57 -6.11
C MET A 1 -13.98 -13.05 -6.50
N LEU A 2 -14.30 -11.75 -6.42
CA LEU A 2 -15.67 -11.24 -6.66
C LEU A 2 -16.22 -11.53 -8.08
N VAL A 3 -15.37 -11.41 -9.10
CA VAL A 3 -15.73 -11.64 -10.51
C VAL A 3 -15.50 -13.10 -10.90
N GLU A 4 -14.28 -13.61 -10.70
CA GLU A 4 -13.87 -14.92 -11.22
C GLU A 4 -14.40 -16.12 -10.40
N GLU A 5 -14.35 -16.06 -9.06
CA GLU A 5 -14.76 -17.19 -8.20
C GLU A 5 -16.23 -17.12 -7.83
N ARG A 6 -16.68 -15.96 -7.33
CA ARG A 6 -18.03 -15.77 -6.80
C ARG A 6 -19.05 -15.33 -7.85
N ARG A 7 -18.59 -14.81 -9.00
CA ARG A 7 -19.44 -14.28 -10.10
C ARG A 7 -20.56 -13.35 -9.63
N TRP A 8 -20.27 -12.59 -8.58
CA TRP A 8 -21.21 -11.66 -7.96
C TRP A 8 -21.39 -10.40 -8.82
N MET A 9 -20.42 -10.09 -9.67
CA MET A 9 -20.37 -8.92 -10.53
C MET A 9 -19.58 -9.24 -11.80
N THR A 10 -19.89 -8.55 -12.90
CA THR A 10 -19.08 -8.65 -14.13
C THR A 10 -17.75 -7.88 -13.98
N ALA A 11 -16.80 -8.13 -14.89
CA ALA A 11 -15.54 -7.41 -14.90
C ALA A 11 -15.74 -5.90 -15.15
N GLU A 12 -16.67 -5.50 -16.03
CA GLU A 12 -16.98 -4.08 -16.24
C GLU A 12 -17.56 -3.42 -14.99
N GLU A 13 -18.52 -4.08 -14.32
CA GLU A 13 -19.13 -3.56 -13.09
C GLU A 13 -18.10 -3.38 -11.98
N PHE A 14 -17.23 -4.38 -11.79
CA PHE A 14 -16.16 -4.30 -10.79
C PHE A 14 -15.21 -3.14 -11.08
N ASN A 15 -14.79 -2.98 -12.34
CA ASN A 15 -13.88 -1.91 -12.72
C ASN A 15 -14.51 -0.52 -12.55
N ALA A 16 -15.80 -0.37 -12.87
CA ALA A 16 -16.52 0.88 -12.64
C ALA A 16 -16.57 1.23 -11.14
N GLN A 17 -16.88 0.26 -10.28
CA GLN A 17 -16.92 0.47 -8.83
C GLN A 17 -15.53 0.71 -8.24
N LEU A 18 -14.51 0.00 -8.71
CA LEU A 18 -13.13 0.22 -8.30
C LEU A 18 -12.66 1.63 -8.68
N GLY A 19 -13.01 2.09 -9.89
CA GLY A 19 -12.75 3.47 -10.33
C GLY A 19 -13.36 4.49 -9.38
N LEU A 20 -14.64 4.33 -9.03
CA LEU A 20 -15.30 5.17 -8.03
C LEU A 20 -14.60 5.14 -6.66
N CYS A 21 -14.15 3.96 -6.22
CA CYS A 21 -13.44 3.82 -4.94
C CYS A 21 -12.08 4.53 -4.92
N GLN A 22 -11.42 4.65 -6.07
CA GLN A 22 -10.15 5.36 -6.22
C GLN A 22 -10.32 6.89 -6.17
N PHE A 23 -11.50 7.41 -6.51
CA PHE A 23 -11.82 8.83 -6.33
C PHE A 23 -12.07 9.19 -4.86
N LEU A 24 -12.53 8.24 -4.06
CA LEU A 24 -12.80 8.46 -2.63
C LEU A 24 -11.50 8.40 -1.83
N PRO A 25 -11.29 9.32 -0.86
CA PRO A 25 -10.13 9.25 0.01
C PRO A 25 -10.23 7.98 0.88
N GLY A 26 -9.11 7.24 0.99
CA GLY A 26 -9.00 6.09 1.87
C GLY A 26 -8.55 4.81 1.18
N PRO A 27 -8.55 3.67 1.90
CA PRO A 27 -8.12 2.39 1.36
C PRO A 27 -9.15 1.86 0.36
N ASN A 28 -8.74 1.70 -0.91
CA ASN A 28 -9.61 1.21 -2.00
C ASN A 28 -10.37 -0.08 -1.64
N VAL A 29 -9.72 -1.00 -0.92
CA VAL A 29 -10.32 -2.29 -0.54
C VAL A 29 -11.48 -2.10 0.45
N VAL A 30 -11.36 -1.16 1.39
CA VAL A 30 -12.41 -0.85 2.38
C VAL A 30 -13.57 -0.14 1.70
N ASN A 31 -13.29 0.86 0.86
CA ASN A 31 -14.31 1.57 0.07
C ASN A 31 -15.11 0.58 -0.79
N LEU A 32 -14.43 -0.35 -1.46
CA LEU A 32 -15.07 -1.38 -2.26
C LEU A 32 -15.90 -2.34 -1.40
N ALA A 33 -15.43 -2.74 -0.21
CA ALA A 33 -16.21 -3.56 0.71
C ALA A 33 -17.51 -2.86 1.16
N VAL A 34 -17.49 -1.55 1.39
CA VAL A 34 -18.69 -0.75 1.69
C VAL A 34 -19.66 -0.77 0.52
N VAL A 35 -19.20 -0.50 -0.69
CA VAL A 35 -20.03 -0.45 -1.91
C VAL A 35 -20.66 -1.82 -2.20
N VAL A 36 -19.86 -2.89 -2.13
CA VAL A 36 -20.31 -4.27 -2.32
C VAL A 36 -21.28 -4.67 -1.21
N GLY A 37 -20.96 -4.39 0.06
CA GLY A 37 -21.85 -4.65 1.19
C GLY A 37 -23.19 -3.93 1.07
N LYS A 38 -23.17 -2.68 0.63
CA LYS A 38 -24.38 -1.89 0.37
C LYS A 38 -25.25 -2.50 -0.73
N ARG A 39 -24.63 -3.04 -1.80
CA ARG A 39 -25.34 -3.67 -2.92
C ARG A 39 -26.15 -4.89 -2.49
N TYR A 40 -25.64 -5.72 -1.59
CA TYR A 40 -26.29 -6.98 -1.21
C TYR A 40 -27.19 -6.87 0.03
N CYS A 41 -26.85 -6.05 1.02
CA CYS A 41 -27.59 -5.97 2.29
C CYS A 41 -27.92 -4.53 2.70
N GLY A 42 -27.93 -3.58 1.76
CA GLY A 42 -28.29 -2.19 2.03
C GLY A 42 -27.38 -1.50 3.04
N LEU A 43 -27.93 -0.57 3.83
CA LEU A 43 -27.16 0.19 4.83
C LEU A 43 -26.46 -0.71 5.87
N ALA A 44 -27.11 -1.80 6.30
CA ALA A 44 -26.50 -2.73 7.24
C ALA A 44 -25.28 -3.43 6.63
N GLY A 45 -25.38 -3.87 5.37
CA GLY A 45 -24.26 -4.47 4.65
C GLY A 45 -23.08 -3.52 4.46
N ALA A 46 -23.36 -2.23 4.24
CA ALA A 46 -22.34 -1.20 4.09
C ALA A 46 -21.45 -1.05 5.33
N ILE A 47 -21.97 -1.34 6.53
CA ILE A 47 -21.23 -1.27 7.80
C ILE A 47 -20.60 -2.62 8.14
N ILE A 48 -21.35 -3.71 8.02
CA ILE A 48 -20.90 -5.05 8.43
C ILE A 48 -19.77 -5.55 7.53
N ALA A 49 -19.81 -5.29 6.22
CA ALA A 49 -18.78 -5.74 5.28
C ALA A 49 -17.37 -5.20 5.59
N PRO A 50 -17.13 -3.88 5.74
CA PRO A 50 -15.81 -3.37 6.11
C PRO A 50 -15.41 -3.78 7.53
N VAL A 51 -16.35 -3.87 8.48
CA VAL A 51 -16.05 -4.33 9.85
C VAL A 51 -15.58 -5.78 9.83
N GLY A 52 -16.27 -6.66 9.12
CA GLY A 52 -15.86 -8.07 8.97
C GLY A 52 -14.52 -8.20 8.25
N LEU A 53 -14.27 -7.37 7.23
CA LEU A 53 -12.99 -7.31 6.52
C LEU A 53 -11.83 -6.94 7.46
N LEU A 54 -12.04 -5.96 8.35
CA LEU A 54 -11.00 -5.46 9.26
C LEU A 54 -10.87 -6.30 10.53
N ALA A 55 -11.94 -6.95 10.99
CA ALA A 55 -11.97 -7.71 12.23
C ALA A 55 -10.93 -8.83 12.26
N GLY A 56 -10.74 -9.56 11.16
CA GLY A 56 -9.76 -10.65 11.08
C GLY A 56 -8.32 -10.18 11.30
N PRO A 57 -7.78 -9.29 10.44
CA PRO A 57 -6.45 -8.70 10.63
C PRO A 57 -6.29 -8.01 11.99
N PHE A 58 -7.33 -7.31 12.45
CA PHE A 58 -7.31 -6.64 13.75
C PHE A 58 -7.17 -7.63 14.91
N ALA A 59 -7.93 -8.72 14.90
CA ALA A 59 -7.83 -9.77 15.92
C ALA A 59 -6.44 -10.42 15.95
N ILE A 60 -5.84 -10.67 14.78
CA ILE A 60 -4.48 -11.22 14.69
C ILE A 60 -3.47 -10.24 15.30
N VAL A 61 -3.53 -8.96 14.94
CA VAL A 61 -2.62 -7.93 15.49
C VAL A 61 -2.79 -7.80 17.00
N LEU A 62 -4.03 -7.80 17.50
CA LEU A 62 -4.32 -7.72 18.92
C LEU A 62 -3.76 -8.93 19.67
N LEU A 63 -3.95 -10.14 19.14
CA LEU A 63 -3.39 -11.36 19.72
C LEU A 63 -1.86 -11.31 19.78
N LEU A 64 -1.22 -10.87 18.70
CA LEU A 64 0.24 -10.71 18.66
C LEU A 64 0.72 -9.65 19.64
N ALA A 65 -0.02 -8.55 19.82
CA ALA A 65 0.31 -7.52 20.80
C ALA A 65 0.23 -8.05 22.24
N LEU A 66 -0.80 -8.81 22.57
CA LEU A 66 -0.93 -9.46 23.88
C LEU A 66 0.19 -10.48 24.14
N LEU A 67 0.57 -11.24 23.10
CA LEU A 67 1.67 -12.18 23.20
C LEU A 67 3.01 -11.44 23.39
N TYR A 68 3.19 -10.32 22.71
CA TYR A 68 4.37 -9.47 22.85
C TYR A 68 4.47 -8.86 24.24
N ASP A 69 3.38 -8.41 24.83
CA ASP A 69 3.36 -7.87 26.20
C ASP A 69 3.86 -8.89 27.24
N ARG A 70 3.48 -10.17 27.07
CA ARG A 70 3.88 -11.25 27.99
C ARG A 70 5.27 -11.80 27.72
N TYR A 71 5.67 -11.94 26.45
CA TYR A 71 6.87 -12.69 26.06
C TYR A 71 7.95 -11.83 25.36
N GLY A 72 7.70 -10.54 25.13
CA GLY A 72 8.59 -9.65 24.38
C GLY A 72 9.91 -9.31 25.07
N SER A 73 10.02 -9.58 26.37
CA SER A 73 11.27 -9.45 27.13
C SER A 73 12.24 -10.62 26.92
N LEU A 74 11.77 -11.75 26.37
CA LEU A 74 12.63 -12.89 26.08
C LEU A 74 13.59 -12.57 24.93
N PRO A 75 14.90 -12.88 25.06
CA PRO A 75 15.87 -12.66 23.99
C PRO A 75 15.48 -13.33 22.65
N LEU A 76 14.83 -14.49 22.72
CA LEU A 76 14.32 -15.21 21.56
C LEU A 76 13.18 -14.45 20.86
N ALA A 77 12.25 -13.86 21.61
CA ALA A 77 11.16 -13.08 21.01
C ALA A 77 11.70 -11.84 20.29
N GLN A 78 12.69 -11.16 20.88
CA GLN A 78 13.33 -10.01 20.26
C GLN A 78 14.09 -10.37 18.98
N SER A 79 14.82 -11.49 18.97
CA SER A 79 15.54 -11.94 17.76
C SER A 79 14.56 -12.34 16.65
N MET A 80 13.46 -13.02 16.98
CA MET A 80 12.39 -13.33 16.03
C MET A 80 11.77 -12.07 15.42
N LEU A 81 11.44 -11.06 16.24
CA LEU A 81 10.87 -9.79 15.76
C LEU A 81 11.84 -9.03 14.86
N ARG A 82 13.13 -9.05 15.16
CA ARG A 82 14.17 -8.49 14.26
C ARG A 82 14.20 -9.24 12.93
N GLY A 83 14.07 -10.56 12.94
CA GLY A 83 13.95 -11.38 11.73
C GLY A 83 12.72 -11.00 10.90
N ILE A 84 11.55 -10.87 11.55
CA ILE A 84 10.30 -10.44 10.88
C ILE A 84 10.46 -9.04 10.28
N ALA A 85 11.08 -8.11 11.02
CA ALA A 85 11.37 -6.77 10.51
C ALA A 85 12.29 -6.81 9.28
N ALA A 86 13.34 -7.63 9.30
CA ALA A 86 14.25 -7.81 8.16
C ALA A 86 13.53 -8.38 6.93
N VAL A 87 12.64 -9.36 7.11
CA VAL A 87 11.79 -9.89 6.03
C VAL A 87 10.88 -8.80 5.46
N GLY A 88 10.27 -7.99 6.32
CA GLY A 88 9.46 -6.83 5.91
C GLY A 88 10.25 -5.86 5.04
N CYS A 89 11.48 -5.51 5.45
CA CYS A 89 12.38 -4.68 4.65
C CYS A 89 12.71 -5.32 3.29
N GLY A 90 12.98 -6.63 3.27
CA GLY A 90 13.23 -7.38 2.03
C GLY A 90 12.05 -7.37 1.06
N LEU A 91 10.83 -7.56 1.57
CA LEU A 91 9.60 -7.50 0.77
C LEU A 91 9.36 -6.09 0.20
N LEU A 92 9.57 -5.06 1.02
CA LEU A 92 9.49 -3.66 0.57
C LEU A 92 10.51 -3.39 -0.54
N PHE A 93 11.74 -3.86 -0.38
CA PHE A 93 12.78 -3.73 -1.40
C PHE A 93 12.42 -4.48 -2.69
N ALA A 94 11.94 -5.72 -2.60
CA ALA A 94 11.50 -6.50 -3.75
C ALA A 94 10.35 -5.83 -4.51
N MET A 95 9.40 -5.23 -3.79
CA MET A 95 8.32 -4.45 -4.36
C MET A 95 8.82 -3.19 -5.07
N ALA A 96 9.71 -2.43 -4.43
CA ALA A 96 10.34 -1.26 -5.04
C ALA A 96 11.11 -1.64 -6.30
N TRP A 97 11.86 -2.74 -6.26
CA TRP A 97 12.61 -3.27 -7.40
C TRP A 97 11.68 -3.67 -8.55
N ARG A 98 10.58 -4.38 -8.25
CA ARG A 98 9.58 -4.78 -9.24
C ARG A 98 8.90 -3.57 -9.90
N MET A 99 8.60 -2.53 -9.14
CA MET A 99 8.03 -1.29 -9.69
C MET A 99 9.07 -0.54 -10.54
N GLY A 100 10.32 -0.45 -10.08
CA GLY A 100 11.40 0.18 -10.82
C GLY A 100 11.76 -0.55 -12.12
N SER A 101 11.72 -1.87 -12.13
CA SER A 101 12.02 -2.68 -13.32
C SER A 101 10.99 -2.52 -14.44
N ALA A 102 9.75 -2.15 -14.10
CA ALA A 102 8.66 -1.86 -15.03
C ALA A 102 8.78 -0.48 -15.71
N ILE A 103 9.65 0.41 -15.23
CA ILE A 103 9.89 1.73 -15.84
C ILE A 103 10.69 1.54 -17.14
N LYS A 104 10.18 2.08 -18.26
CA LYS A 104 10.83 1.94 -19.58
C LYS A 104 12.06 2.85 -19.74
N ASP A 105 12.04 4.06 -19.17
CA ASP A 105 13.12 5.07 -19.28
C ASP A 105 14.10 5.05 -18.08
N LYS A 106 14.64 3.88 -17.75
CA LYS A 106 15.51 3.65 -16.57
C LYS A 106 16.70 4.62 -16.42
N PRO A 107 17.51 4.91 -17.46
CA PRO A 107 18.70 5.75 -17.30
C PRO A 107 18.38 7.21 -16.98
N PHE A 108 17.16 7.67 -17.29
CA PHE A 108 16.75 9.05 -17.07
C PHE A 108 16.27 9.31 -15.63
N PHE A 109 15.62 8.32 -15.00
CA PHE A 109 15.14 8.43 -13.62
C PHE A 109 16.16 7.96 -12.58
N LEU A 110 17.19 7.22 -12.99
CA LEU A 110 18.29 6.75 -12.14
C LEU A 110 18.95 7.85 -11.28
N PRO A 111 19.30 9.05 -11.81
CA PRO A 111 19.91 10.11 -11.01
C PRO A 111 18.95 10.69 -9.97
N PHE A 112 17.65 10.75 -10.26
CA PHE A 112 16.64 11.22 -9.30
C PHE A 112 16.50 10.25 -8.13
N THR A 113 16.47 8.94 -8.41
CA THR A 113 16.45 7.89 -7.37
C THR A 113 17.71 7.93 -6.51
N ALA A 114 18.89 8.08 -7.12
CA ALA A 114 20.15 8.19 -6.39
C ALA A 114 20.20 9.44 -5.50
N LEU A 115 19.70 10.59 -5.99
CA LEU A 115 19.62 11.83 -5.23
C LEU A 115 18.66 11.73 -4.04
N THR A 116 17.50 11.09 -4.21
CA THR A 116 16.53 10.88 -3.11
C THR A 116 17.10 9.95 -2.05
N VAL A 117 17.74 8.86 -2.45
CA VAL A 117 18.42 7.95 -1.52
C VAL A 117 19.55 8.66 -0.77
N ALA A 118 20.37 9.46 -1.46
CA ALA A 118 21.46 10.21 -0.83
C ALA A 118 20.95 11.26 0.17
N ALA A 119 19.88 11.99 -0.18
CA ALA A 119 19.28 13.01 0.70
C ALA A 119 18.68 12.39 1.98
N ILE A 120 18.04 11.22 1.86
CA ILE A 120 17.40 10.52 2.97
C ILE A 120 18.43 9.78 3.83
N ALA A 121 19.25 8.91 3.22
CA ALA A 121 20.16 8.03 3.93
C ALA A 121 21.45 8.73 4.38
N GLY A 122 21.97 9.66 3.57
CA GLY A 122 23.20 10.40 3.86
C GLY A 122 22.97 11.65 4.69
N LEU A 123 22.07 12.53 4.23
CA LEU A 123 21.85 13.85 4.83
C LEU A 123 20.84 13.84 6.00
N ARG A 124 20.12 12.73 6.20
CA ARG A 124 19.06 12.56 7.22
C ARG A 124 18.02 13.68 7.22
N TRP A 125 17.72 14.21 6.05
CA TRP A 125 16.73 15.28 5.92
C TRP A 125 15.32 14.78 6.24
N PRO A 126 14.42 15.67 6.71
CA PRO A 126 13.07 15.28 7.07
C PRO A 126 12.35 14.65 5.88
N MET A 127 11.99 13.37 6.05
CA MET A 127 11.37 12.51 5.04
C MET A 127 10.21 13.18 4.26
N PRO A 128 9.26 13.90 4.91
CA PRO A 128 8.15 14.50 4.19
C PRO A 128 8.59 15.52 3.13
N ILE A 129 9.62 16.32 3.44
CA ILE A 129 10.11 17.38 2.55
C ILE A 129 10.79 16.77 1.32
N VAL A 130 11.63 15.75 1.54
CA VAL A 130 12.34 15.08 0.44
C VAL A 130 11.36 14.33 -0.48
N MET A 131 10.31 13.72 0.07
CA MET A 131 9.28 13.06 -0.71
C MET A 131 8.47 14.05 -1.56
N VAL A 132 8.06 15.19 -1.00
CA VAL A 132 7.32 16.21 -1.75
C VAL A 132 8.21 16.82 -2.83
N ALA A 133 9.46 17.19 -2.50
CA ALA A 133 10.40 17.74 -3.47
C ALA A 133 10.72 16.74 -4.59
N GLY A 134 10.97 15.47 -4.25
CA GLY A 134 11.21 14.41 -5.22
C GLY A 134 10.01 14.17 -6.14
N LEU A 135 8.79 14.15 -5.58
CA LEU A 135 7.55 14.00 -6.35
C LEU A 135 7.34 15.17 -7.32
N VAL A 136 7.55 16.40 -6.86
CA VAL A 136 7.40 17.60 -7.70
C VAL A 136 8.45 17.62 -8.82
N LEU A 137 9.71 17.29 -8.52
CA LEU A 137 10.79 17.26 -9.50
C LEU A 137 10.59 16.14 -10.53
N SER A 138 10.35 14.91 -10.08
CA SER A 138 10.16 13.75 -10.98
C SER A 138 8.85 13.84 -11.77
N GLY A 139 7.77 14.29 -11.13
CA GLY A 139 6.46 14.48 -11.75
C GLY A 139 6.44 15.62 -12.75
N GLY A 140 7.07 16.75 -12.44
CA GLY A 140 7.18 17.89 -13.35
C GLY A 140 8.00 17.55 -14.60
N VAL A 141 9.10 16.82 -14.43
CA VAL A 141 9.94 16.38 -15.57
C VAL A 141 9.21 15.31 -16.41
N ALA A 142 8.47 14.40 -15.79
CA ALA A 142 7.65 13.42 -16.51
C ALA A 142 6.51 14.09 -17.30
N TYR A 143 5.82 15.08 -16.71
CA TYR A 143 4.76 15.84 -17.36
C TYR A 143 5.27 16.61 -18.58
N TRP A 144 6.43 17.27 -18.45
CA TRP A 144 7.04 18.02 -19.54
C TRP A 144 7.46 17.12 -20.72
N LYS A 145 7.82 15.86 -20.46
CA LYS A 145 8.17 14.88 -21.49
C LYS A 145 6.95 14.24 -22.14
N LEU A 146 5.89 13.93 -21.37
CA LEU A 146 4.66 13.38 -21.93
C LEU A 146 3.84 14.42 -22.72
N GLY A 147 3.83 15.68 -22.29
CA GLY A 147 3.14 16.77 -23.00
C GLY A 147 3.85 17.26 -24.27
N ARG A 148 5.02 16.70 -24.61
CA ARG A 148 5.76 16.96 -25.86
C ARG A 148 5.56 15.89 -26.93
N LYS A 149 4.78 14.85 -26.65
CA LYS A 149 4.26 13.91 -27.66
C LYS A 149 2.82 14.25 -28.00
#